data_AF-A0A973BAJ0-F1
#
_entry.id   AF-A0A973BAJ0-F1
#
_cell.length_a   1.000
_cell.length_b   1.000
_cell.length_c   1.000
_cell.angle_alpha   90.00
_cell.angle_beta   90.00
_cell.angle_gamma   90.00
#
_symmetry.space_group_name_H-M   'P 1'
#
loop_
_entity.id
_entity.type
_entity.pdbx_description
1 polymer ?
#
loop_
_entity_poly.entity_id
_entity_poly.type
_entity_poly.pdbx_seq_one_letter_code
_entity_poly.pdbx_strand_id
1 'polypeptide(L)' 'ESVIRKIQRISKPGLRKYAGAHELPRILNGLGIAIVSTSKGVMTGKQARRENVGGEVLCYVY' A
#
# COMPACT_ATOMS: atom_id res chain seq x y z
N GLU A 1 -21.12 10.19 -9.10
CA GLU A 1 -20.68 9.46 -7.89
C GLU A 1 -19.21 9.80 -7.61
N SER A 2 -18.75 9.73 -6.35
CA SER A 2 -17.34 10.03 -6.02
C SER A 2 -16.41 8.91 -6.52
N VAL A 3 -15.27 9.29 -7.11
CA VAL A 3 -14.24 8.35 -7.58
C VAL A 3 -13.50 7.69 -6.41
N ILE A 4 -13.36 8.41 -5.29
CA ILE A 4 -12.80 7.88 -4.06
C ILE A 4 -13.97 7.53 -3.14
N ARG A 5 -14.18 6.24 -2.91
CA ARG A 5 -15.22 5.73 -2.02
C ARG A 5 -14.70 5.63 -0.58
N LYS A 6 -13.44 5.25 -0.42
CA LYS A 6 -12.80 5.11 0.88
C LYS A 6 -11.29 5.29 0.79
N ILE A 7 -10.76 6.03 1.77
CA ILE A 7 -9.32 6.10 2.08
C ILE A 7 -9.11 5.66 3.53
N GLN A 8 -8.17 4.74 3.74
CA GLN A 8 -7.91 4.19 5.07
C GLN A 8 -6.41 4.12 5.36
N ARG A 9 -5.96 4.76 6.45
CA ARG A 9 -4.59 4.67 6.95
C ARG A 9 -4.35 3.33 7.66
N ILE A 10 -3.26 2.67 7.31
CA ILE A 10 -2.89 1.33 7.79
C ILE A 10 -1.75 1.42 8.80
N SER A 11 -0.63 2.01 8.41
CA SER A 11 0.46 2.30 9.35
C SER A 11 0.13 3.56 10.15
N LYS A 12 0.12 3.43 11.48
CA LYS A 12 -0.17 4.51 12.43
C LYS A 12 1.03 4.73 13.34
N PRO A 13 1.23 5.93 13.93
CA PRO A 13 2.36 6.19 14.82
C PRO A 13 2.48 5.18 15.98
N GLY A 14 1.36 4.73 16.55
CA GLY A 14 1.33 3.74 17.63
C GLY A 14 1.49 2.28 17.18
N LEU A 15 1.40 1.98 15.89
CA LEU A 15 1.66 0.65 15.34
C LEU A 15 2.04 0.77 13.86
N ARG A 16 3.34 0.65 13.59
CA ARG A 16 3.86 0.67 12.23
C ARG A 16 3.62 -0.68 11.54
N LYS A 17 3.23 -0.61 10.27
CA LYS A 17 2.94 -1.80 9.46
C LYS A 17 3.89 -1.83 8.27
N TYR A 18 4.85 -2.75 8.32
CA TYR A 18 5.77 -3.04 7.23
C TYR A 18 5.42 -4.39 6.61
N ALA A 19 5.69 -4.55 5.32
CA ALA A 19 5.51 -5.81 4.62
C ALA A 19 6.61 -6.00 3.56
N GLY A 20 7.05 -7.24 3.38
CA GLY A 20 7.91 -7.61 2.26
C GLY A 20 7.18 -7.49 0.92
N ALA A 21 7.92 -7.44 -0.20
CA ALA A 21 7.34 -7.26 -1.54
C ALA A 21 6.22 -8.30 -1.83
N HIS A 22 6.46 -9.56 -1.49
CA HIS A 22 5.49 -10.64 -1.71
C HIS A 22 4.31 -10.62 -0.73
N GLU A 23 4.48 -10.04 0.46
CA GLU A 23 3.48 -9.97 1.53
C GLU A 23 2.59 -8.73 1.46
N LEU A 24 2.87 -7.81 0.52
CA LEU A 24 2.02 -6.66 0.30
C LEU A 24 0.56 -7.14 0.13
N PRO A 25 -0.46 -6.39 0.56
CA PRO A 25 -1.84 -6.80 0.42
C PRO A 25 -2.40 -6.46 -0.97
N ARG A 26 -3.40 -7.22 -1.42
CA ARG A 26 -4.22 -6.88 -2.60
C ARG A 26 -5.52 -6.27 -2.12
N ILE A 27 -5.81 -5.04 -2.53
CA ILE A 27 -7.02 -4.33 -2.11
C ILE A 27 -8.11 -4.57 -3.15
N LEU A 28 -9.30 -4.98 -2.70
CA LEU A 28 -10.45 -5.31 -3.57
C LEU A 28 -10.05 -6.19 -4.78
N ASN A 29 -9.37 -7.30 -4.53
CA ASN A 29 -8.88 -8.20 -5.58
C ASN A 29 -8.04 -7.53 -6.69
N GLY A 30 -7.39 -6.41 -6.39
CA GLY A 30 -6.54 -5.66 -7.32
C GLY A 30 -7.20 -4.43 -7.95
N LEU A 31 -8.45 -4.13 -7.59
CA LEU A 31 -9.16 -2.91 -8.02
C LEU A 31 -8.81 -1.69 -7.17
N GLY A 32 -8.32 -1.90 -5.94
CA GLY A 32 -7.87 -0.82 -5.06
C GLY A 32 -6.36 -0.56 -5.15
N ILE A 33 -5.95 0.60 -4.67
CA ILE A 33 -4.55 1.02 -4.63
C ILE A 33 -4.05 0.93 -3.19
N ALA A 34 -2.94 0.22 -2.99
CA ALA A 34 -2.15 0.32 -1.76
C ALA A 34 -0.96 1.25 -1.99
N ILE A 35 -0.78 2.22 -1.09
CA ILE A 35 0.35 3.16 -1.13
C ILE A 35 1.39 2.69 -0.12
N VAL A 36 2.61 2.50 -0.59
CA VAL A 36 3.72 1.93 0.18
C VAL A 36 4.90 2.89 0.14
N SER A 37 5.45 3.21 1.31
CA SER A 37 6.73 3.92 1.43
C SER A 37 7.85 2.89 1.42
N THR A 38 8.70 2.94 0.41
CA THR A 38 9.83 2.01 0.24
C THR A 38 11.16 2.77 0.32
N SER A 39 12.27 2.04 0.34
CA SER A 39 13.62 2.65 0.27
C SER A 39 13.91 3.38 -1.05
N LYS A 40 13.11 3.13 -2.11
CA LYS A 40 13.22 3.80 -3.40
C LYS A 40 12.21 4.94 -3.58
N GLY A 41 11.47 5.29 -2.52
CA GLY A 41 10.41 6.29 -2.54
C GLY A 41 9.01 5.70 -2.36
N VAL A 42 8.00 6.56 -2.53
CA VAL A 42 6.59 6.18 -2.37
C VAL A 42 6.05 5.64 -3.68
N MET A 43 5.44 4.45 -3.65
CA MET A 43 4.93 3.79 -4.85
C MET A 43 3.68 2.96 -4.53
N THR A 44 3.02 2.47 -5.58
CA THR A 44 1.90 1.55 -5.42
C THR A 44 2.37 0.16 -5.01
N GLY A 45 1.56 -0.59 -4.26
CA GLY A 45 1.89 -1.97 -3.89
C GLY A 45 2.09 -2.90 -5.09
N LYS A 46 1.52 -2.56 -6.26
CA LYS A 46 1.74 -3.28 -7.52
C LYS A 46 3.13 -2.99 -8.10
N GLN A 47 3.57 -1.73 -8.08
CA GLN A 47 4.93 -1.35 -8.49
C GLN A 47 5.97 -1.94 -7.54
N ALA A 48 5.77 -1.81 -6.22
CA ALA A 48 6.66 -2.37 -5.20
C ALA A 48 6.86 -3.88 -5.38
N ARG A 49 5.79 -4.63 -5.70
CA ARG A 49 5.89 -6.05 -6.05
C ARG A 49 6.71 -6.33 -7.31
N ARG A 50 6.51 -5.54 -8.37
CA ARG A 50 7.24 -5.70 -9.64
C ARG A 50 8.72 -5.43 -9.47
N GLU A 51 9.07 -4.45 -8.64
CA GLU A 51 10.45 -4.08 -8.33
C GLU A 51 11.09 -4.95 -7.24
N ASN A 52 10.33 -5.89 -6.67
CA ASN A 52 10.73 -6.74 -5.55
C ASN A 52 11.24 -5.94 -4.33
N VAL A 53 10.53 -4.86 -3.98
CA VAL A 53 10.86 -4.00 -2.83
C VAL A 53 9.67 -3.96 -1.86
N GLY A 54 9.96 -4.18 -0.57
CA GLY A 54 8.98 -4.03 0.52
C GLY A 54 8.96 -2.60 1.09
N GLY A 55 8.18 -2.39 2.15
CA GLY A 55 8.12 -1.07 2.78
C GLY A 55 7.03 -0.91 3.82
N GLU A 56 6.83 0.33 4.27
CA GLU A 56 5.74 0.73 5.16
C GLU A 56 4.45 0.88 4.36
N VAL A 57 3.39 0.17 4.78
CA VAL A 57 2.07 0.25 4.16
C VAL A 57 1.31 1.44 4.73
N LEU A 58 1.26 2.55 3.99
CA LEU A 58 0.73 3.82 4.50
C LEU A 58 -0.80 3.81 4.52
N CYS A 59 -1.43 3.59 3.38
CA CYS A 59 -2.88 3.63 3.25
C CYS A 59 -3.39 2.85 2.04
N TYR A 60 -4.70 2.60 2.04
CA TYR A 60 -5.45 2.03 0.92
C TYR A 60 -6.49 3.03 0.41
N VAL A 61 -6.72 3.03 -0.89
CA VAL A 61 -7.73 3.84 -1.58
C VAL A 61 -8.52 2.98 -2.55
N TYR A 62 -9.84 3.12 -2.56
CA TYR A 62 -10.77 2.52 -3.53
C TYR A 62 -12.13 3.22 -3.52
#